data_AF-A0AA35V1N8-F1
#
_entry.id   AF-A0AA35V1N8-F1
#
_cell.length_a   1.000
_cell.length_b   1.000
_cell.length_c   1.000
_cell.angle_alpha   90.00
_cell.angle_beta   90.00
_cell.angle_gamma   90.00
#
_symmetry.space_group_name_H-M   'P 1'
#
loop_
_entity.id
_entity.type
_entity.pdbx_description
1 polymer ?
#
loop_
_entity_poly.entity_id
_entity_poly.type
_entity_poly.pdbx_seq_one_letter_code
_entity_poly.pdbx_strand_id
1 'polypeptide(L)'
;MSLGAALTADDEIAIRAEMIRDYGILVSIVVQGDILPALEVLLLEHRLREIDFIALARSSPIVPKDRAGLFGKALFAGYERDFVTALHLLIPQIEHLVRVHLKQAGARTTNIDKNGIQNENGMSTLLELPEAVQVFGKDLTFELKSLFCDAFGPNLRNELAHGLLDEDGCNSPFAIYAWWLALQLIFNTWWNSANPAAGQQKVNDGQIPPAEPVEEQGEP
;
A
#
# COMPACT_ATOMS: atom_id res chain seq x y z
N MET A 1 -22.94 33.71 -4.27
CA MET A 1 -21.79 32.80 -4.42
C MET A 1 -22.32 31.52 -5.05
N SER A 2 -21.82 31.14 -6.22
CA SER A 2 -22.30 29.95 -6.95
C SER A 2 -21.60 28.71 -6.39
N LEU A 3 -22.31 27.92 -5.60
CA LEU A 3 -21.87 26.63 -5.03
C LEU A 3 -21.96 25.49 -6.07
N GLY A 4 -21.56 25.75 -7.31
CA GLY A 4 -21.69 24.80 -8.42
C GLY A 4 -20.74 25.02 -9.58
N ALA A 5 -19.64 25.75 -9.37
CA ALA A 5 -18.58 25.82 -10.38
C ALA A 5 -17.80 24.50 -10.40
N ALA A 6 -17.52 23.97 -11.59
CA ALA A 6 -16.61 22.84 -11.76
C ALA A 6 -15.22 23.23 -11.23
N LEU A 7 -14.55 22.29 -10.56
CA LEU A 7 -13.19 22.51 -10.06
C LEU A 7 -12.28 22.87 -11.23
N THR A 8 -11.43 23.87 -11.03
CA THR A 8 -10.36 24.18 -11.97
C THR A 8 -9.19 23.20 -11.76
N ALA A 9 -8.29 23.10 -12.73
CA ALA A 9 -7.07 22.30 -12.59
C ALA A 9 -6.22 22.77 -11.39
N ASP A 10 -6.19 24.09 -11.13
CA ASP A 10 -5.48 24.65 -9.98
C ASP A 10 -6.13 24.25 -8.65
N ASP A 11 -7.48 24.20 -8.61
CA ASP A 11 -8.20 23.71 -7.43
C ASP A 11 -7.89 22.23 -7.16
N GLU A 12 -7.87 21.39 -8.20
CA GLU A 12 -7.55 19.96 -8.06
C GLU A 12 -6.11 19.74 -7.56
N ILE A 13 -5.16 20.52 -8.05
CA ILE A 13 -3.76 20.49 -7.58
C ILE A 13 -3.68 20.90 -6.11
N ALA A 14 -4.37 21.98 -5.71
CA ALA A 14 -4.37 22.47 -4.33
C ALA A 14 -5.01 21.45 -3.38
N ILE A 15 -6.14 20.85 -3.76
CA ILE A 15 -6.79 19.77 -3.01
C ILE A 15 -5.85 18.59 -2.85
N ARG A 16 -5.19 18.16 -3.93
CA ARG A 16 -4.23 17.04 -3.88
C ARG A 16 -3.08 17.34 -2.92
N ALA A 17 -2.49 18.53 -2.99
CA ALA A 17 -1.40 18.92 -2.10
C ALA A 17 -1.83 18.87 -0.62
N GLU A 18 -3.03 19.35 -0.29
CA GLU A 18 -3.54 19.29 1.09
C GLU A 18 -3.85 17.86 1.54
N MET A 19 -4.43 17.03 0.67
CA MET A 19 -4.64 15.60 0.97
C MET A 19 -3.33 14.87 1.29
N ILE A 20 -2.26 15.16 0.54
CA ILE A 20 -0.94 14.56 0.76
C ILE A 20 -0.30 15.08 2.05
N ARG A 21 -0.51 16.36 2.39
CA ARG A 21 -0.07 16.93 3.66
C ARG A 21 -0.74 16.23 4.85
N ASP A 22 -2.06 16.08 4.82
CA ASP A 22 -2.82 15.40 5.88
C ASP A 22 -2.42 13.93 6.01
N TYR A 23 -2.25 13.25 4.87
CA TYR A 23 -1.70 11.90 4.83
C TYR A 23 -0.33 11.82 5.51
N GLY A 24 0.57 12.79 5.27
CA GLY A 24 1.89 12.80 5.89
C GLY A 24 1.88 13.02 7.40
N ILE A 25 0.94 13.84 7.91
CA ILE A 25 0.72 14.00 9.35
C ILE A 25 0.25 12.67 9.95
N LEU A 26 -0.74 12.02 9.33
CA LEU A 26 -1.26 10.73 9.78
C LEU A 26 -0.15 9.67 9.83
N VAL A 27 0.62 9.51 8.75
CA VAL A 27 1.74 8.56 8.69
C VAL A 27 2.74 8.81 9.81
N SER A 28 3.10 10.08 10.05
CA SER A 28 4.05 10.43 11.11
C SER A 28 3.54 10.03 12.49
N ILE A 29 2.25 10.26 12.77
CA ILE A 29 1.62 9.89 14.04
C ILE A 29 1.58 8.37 14.20
N VAL A 30 1.09 7.65 13.18
CA VAL A 30 0.95 6.17 13.21
C VAL A 30 2.31 5.50 13.38
N VAL A 31 3.35 5.99 12.70
CA VAL A 31 4.68 5.40 12.81
C VAL A 31 5.26 5.55 14.21
N GLN A 32 5.17 6.75 14.78
CA GLN A 32 5.74 7.04 16.10
C GLN A 32 4.90 6.46 17.24
N GLY A 33 3.57 6.47 17.09
CA GLY A 33 2.63 6.05 18.11
C GLY A 33 2.35 4.54 18.14
N ASP A 34 2.35 3.89 16.97
CA ASP A 34 1.90 2.49 16.86
C ASP A 34 3.00 1.58 16.31
N ILE A 35 3.52 1.89 15.11
CA ILE A 35 4.38 0.94 14.37
C ILE A 35 5.72 0.72 15.08
N LEU A 36 6.43 1.79 15.45
CA LEU A 36 7.74 1.67 16.11
C LEU A 36 7.64 1.02 17.50
N PRO A 37 6.69 1.41 18.37
CA PRO A 37 6.47 0.71 19.64
C PRO A 37 6.10 -0.76 19.44
N ALA A 38 5.22 -1.09 18.48
CA ALA A 38 4.87 -2.48 18.20
C ALA A 38 6.08 -3.29 17.71
N LEU A 39 6.91 -2.71 16.84
CA LEU A 39 8.15 -3.33 16.37
C LEU A 39 9.13 -3.55 17.52
N GLU A 40 9.24 -2.61 18.47
CA GLU A 40 10.05 -2.78 19.67
C GLU A 40 9.58 -3.97 20.52
N VAL A 41 8.28 -4.08 20.77
CA VAL A 41 7.70 -5.24 21.49
C VAL A 41 7.99 -6.55 20.74
N LEU A 42 7.81 -6.58 19.42
CA LEU A 42 8.09 -7.77 18.60
C LEU A 42 9.56 -8.20 18.66
N LEU A 43 10.50 -7.25 18.76
CA LEU A 43 11.94 -7.52 18.89
C LEU A 43 12.31 -8.00 20.30
N LEU A 44 11.62 -7.50 21.33
CA LEU A 44 11.84 -7.88 22.72
C LEU A 44 11.26 -9.27 23.05
N GLU A 45 10.10 -9.60 22.50
CA GLU A 45 9.34 -10.80 22.89
C GLU A 45 9.52 -11.98 21.94
N HIS A 46 9.96 -11.75 20.70
CA HIS A 46 10.08 -12.78 19.69
C HIS A 46 11.45 -12.81 19.03
N ARG A 47 11.79 -13.96 18.44
CA ARG A 47 13.01 -14.19 17.66
C ARG A 47 12.65 -14.71 16.28
N LEU A 48 11.96 -13.87 15.51
CA LEU A 48 11.63 -14.20 14.13
C LEU A 48 12.91 -14.19 13.29
N ARG A 49 13.04 -15.15 12.37
CA ARG A 49 14.21 -15.29 11.50
C ARG A 49 13.81 -14.97 10.08
N GLU A 50 14.81 -14.66 9.23
CA GLU A 50 14.61 -14.44 7.79
C GLU A 50 13.73 -15.52 7.13
N ILE A 51 13.92 -16.80 7.50
CA ILE A 51 13.15 -17.91 6.94
C ILE A 51 11.64 -17.82 7.24
N ASP A 52 11.27 -17.23 8.38
CA ASP A 52 9.87 -17.09 8.79
C ASP A 52 9.17 -16.03 7.92
N PHE A 53 9.87 -14.91 7.61
CA PHE A 53 9.38 -13.90 6.67
C PHE A 53 9.33 -14.39 5.22
N ILE A 54 10.31 -15.20 4.79
CA ILE A 54 10.29 -15.85 3.48
C ILE A 54 9.10 -16.82 3.38
N ALA A 55 8.83 -17.60 4.44
CA ALA A 55 7.70 -18.51 4.48
C ALA A 55 6.37 -17.78 4.42
N LEU A 56 6.24 -16.66 5.14
CA LEU A 56 5.08 -15.76 5.07
C LEU A 56 4.87 -15.24 3.64
N ALA A 57 5.91 -14.63 3.04
CA ALA A 57 5.84 -14.09 1.70
C ALA A 57 5.50 -15.17 0.65
N ARG A 58 6.08 -16.37 0.77
CA ARG A 58 5.77 -17.49 -0.14
C ARG A 58 4.31 -17.94 -0.03
N SER A 59 3.76 -17.93 1.18
CA SER A 59 2.39 -18.38 1.47
C SER A 59 1.34 -17.32 1.15
N SER A 60 1.73 -16.04 1.09
CA SER A 60 0.85 -14.94 0.74
C SER A 60 0.44 -14.95 -0.75
N PRO A 61 -0.86 -14.87 -1.09
CA PRO A 61 -1.33 -14.83 -2.48
C PRO A 61 -0.90 -13.59 -3.26
N ILE A 62 -0.68 -12.46 -2.59
CA ILE A 62 -0.35 -11.20 -3.27
C ILE A 62 1.11 -11.17 -3.76
N VAL A 63 1.97 -11.99 -3.17
CA VAL A 63 3.40 -12.02 -3.52
C VAL A 63 3.62 -12.93 -4.73
N PRO A 64 4.25 -12.43 -5.82
CA PRO A 64 4.72 -13.27 -6.92
C PRO A 64 5.67 -14.35 -6.39
N LYS A 65 5.40 -15.63 -6.73
CA LYS A 65 6.05 -16.78 -6.06
C LYS A 65 7.56 -16.84 -6.30
N ASP A 66 8.03 -16.36 -7.45
CA ASP A 66 9.44 -16.20 -7.80
C ASP A 66 10.15 -15.06 -7.03
N ARG A 67 9.38 -14.21 -6.34
CA ARG A 67 9.89 -13.05 -5.57
C ARG A 67 9.80 -13.19 -4.07
N ALA A 68 9.26 -14.31 -3.57
CA ALA A 68 9.08 -14.53 -2.13
C ALA A 68 10.37 -14.37 -1.31
N GLY A 69 11.52 -14.78 -1.87
CA GLY A 69 12.82 -14.60 -1.21
C GLY A 69 13.22 -13.13 -1.05
N LEU A 70 12.98 -12.30 -2.06
CA LEU A 70 13.30 -10.86 -2.02
C LEU A 70 12.37 -10.12 -1.05
N PHE A 71 11.08 -10.40 -1.09
CA PHE A 71 10.13 -9.86 -0.11
C PHE A 71 10.47 -10.29 1.32
N GLY A 72 10.74 -11.58 1.55
CA GLY A 72 11.07 -12.09 2.89
C GLY A 72 12.34 -11.44 3.45
N LYS A 73 13.39 -11.29 2.65
CA LYS A 73 14.62 -10.57 3.05
C LYS A 73 14.35 -9.10 3.37
N ALA A 74 13.57 -8.41 2.54
CA ALA A 74 13.24 -7.01 2.76
C ALA A 74 12.41 -6.80 4.03
N LEU A 75 11.42 -7.67 4.28
CA LEU A 75 10.61 -7.64 5.49
C LEU A 75 11.45 -7.92 6.74
N PHE A 76 12.33 -8.92 6.67
CA PHE A 76 13.23 -9.25 7.78
C PHE A 76 14.22 -8.12 8.08
N ALA A 77 14.79 -7.48 7.05
CA ALA A 77 15.67 -6.32 7.24
C ALA A 77 14.98 -5.20 8.02
N GLY A 78 13.75 -4.83 7.64
CA GLY A 78 13.00 -3.81 8.38
C GLY A 78 12.54 -4.27 9.77
N TYR A 79 12.30 -5.57 9.98
CA TYR A 79 12.09 -6.13 11.33
C TYR A 79 13.31 -5.89 12.23
N GLU A 80 14.52 -6.09 11.70
CA GLU A 80 15.79 -5.79 12.38
C GLU A 80 16.14 -4.28 12.38
N ARG A 81 15.21 -3.40 11.99
CA ARG A 81 15.38 -1.94 11.87
C ARG A 81 16.44 -1.51 10.84
N ASP A 82 16.86 -2.40 9.95
CA ASP A 82 17.67 -2.06 8.76
C ASP A 82 16.75 -1.61 7.62
N PHE A 83 16.21 -0.40 7.76
CA PHE A 83 15.31 0.18 6.77
C PHE A 83 16.02 0.55 5.45
N VAL A 84 17.33 0.78 5.49
CA VAL A 84 18.14 1.01 4.30
C VAL A 84 18.08 -0.22 3.40
N THR A 85 18.46 -1.39 3.90
CA THR A 85 18.39 -2.65 3.14
C THR A 85 16.94 -2.98 2.79
N ALA A 86 16.00 -2.78 3.72
CA ALA A 86 14.60 -3.07 3.49
C ALA A 86 14.07 -2.31 2.27
N LEU A 87 14.21 -0.99 2.21
CA LEU A 87 13.66 -0.18 1.12
C LEU A 87 14.29 -0.48 -0.24
N HIS A 88 15.62 -0.64 -0.29
CA HIS A 88 16.33 -0.93 -1.54
C HIS A 88 15.91 -2.26 -2.16
N LEU A 89 15.49 -3.23 -1.35
CA LEU A 89 14.88 -4.46 -1.84
C LEU A 89 13.38 -4.29 -2.12
N LEU A 90 12.65 -3.66 -1.20
CA LEU A 90 11.19 -3.67 -1.15
C LEU A 90 10.57 -2.81 -2.25
N ILE A 91 11.06 -1.60 -2.48
CA ILE A 91 10.45 -0.66 -3.43
C ILE A 91 10.40 -1.24 -4.86
N PRO A 92 11.50 -1.78 -5.43
CA PRO A 92 11.43 -2.46 -6.71
C PRO A 92 10.49 -3.68 -6.72
N GLN A 93 10.39 -4.40 -5.59
CA GLN A 93 9.49 -5.55 -5.48
C GLN A 93 8.02 -5.13 -5.43
N ILE A 94 7.67 -4.02 -4.78
CA ILE A 94 6.31 -3.45 -4.79
C ILE A 94 5.94 -3.04 -6.22
N GLU A 95 6.83 -2.39 -6.97
CA GLU A 95 6.55 -2.03 -8.37
C GLU A 95 6.26 -3.28 -9.21
N HIS A 96 7.07 -4.33 -9.05
CA HIS A 96 6.86 -5.59 -9.74
C HIS A 96 5.55 -6.27 -9.32
N LEU A 97 5.21 -6.25 -8.03
CA LEU A 97 3.94 -6.77 -7.51
C LEU A 97 2.74 -6.05 -8.14
N VAL A 98 2.74 -4.71 -8.14
CA VAL A 98 1.69 -3.90 -8.78
C VAL A 98 1.58 -4.31 -10.25
N ARG A 99 2.69 -4.33 -10.98
CA ARG A 99 2.73 -4.71 -12.40
C ARG A 99 2.11 -6.08 -12.66
N VAL A 100 2.46 -7.09 -11.86
CA VAL A 100 1.97 -8.46 -12.03
C VAL A 100 0.45 -8.51 -11.86
N HIS A 101 -0.10 -7.89 -10.81
CA HIS A 101 -1.54 -7.91 -10.57
C HIS A 101 -2.31 -7.10 -11.63
N LEU A 102 -1.78 -5.98 -12.10
CA LEU A 102 -2.40 -5.25 -13.21
C LEU A 102 -2.37 -6.05 -14.52
N LYS A 103 -1.25 -6.74 -14.83
CA LYS A 103 -1.19 -7.68 -15.97
C LYS A 103 -2.26 -8.77 -15.85
N GLN A 104 -2.47 -9.32 -14.66
CA GLN A 104 -3.50 -10.34 -14.41
C GLN A 104 -4.93 -9.80 -14.57
N ALA A 105 -5.15 -8.51 -14.30
CA ALA A 105 -6.42 -7.82 -14.55
C ALA A 105 -6.61 -7.40 -16.03
N GLY A 106 -5.68 -7.74 -16.92
CA GLY A 106 -5.76 -7.43 -18.35
C GLY A 106 -5.14 -6.09 -18.75
N ALA A 107 -4.49 -5.37 -17.82
CA ALA A 107 -3.91 -4.08 -18.09
C ALA A 107 -2.68 -4.16 -19.02
N ARG A 108 -2.57 -3.20 -19.95
CA ARG A 108 -1.36 -3.02 -20.76
C ARG A 108 -0.30 -2.26 -19.96
N THR A 109 0.68 -2.99 -19.47
CA THR A 109 1.73 -2.48 -18.56
C THR A 109 3.05 -2.09 -19.24
N THR A 110 3.04 -2.02 -20.58
CA THR A 110 4.18 -1.63 -21.40
C THR A 110 3.80 -0.52 -22.36
N ASN A 111 4.72 0.37 -22.66
CA ASN A 111 4.61 1.36 -23.74
C ASN A 111 5.57 1.01 -24.90
N ILE A 112 5.33 1.58 -26.07
CA ILE A 112 6.23 1.46 -27.23
C ILE A 112 6.88 2.84 -27.41
N ASP A 113 8.20 2.88 -27.47
CA ASP A 113 8.94 4.12 -27.68
C ASP A 113 9.01 4.53 -29.17
N LYS A 114 9.62 5.68 -29.43
CA LYS A 114 9.82 6.22 -30.79
C LYS A 114 10.61 5.31 -31.73
N ASN A 115 11.36 4.34 -31.19
CA ASN A 115 12.16 3.37 -31.95
C ASN A 115 11.42 2.03 -32.13
N GLY A 116 10.17 1.92 -31.66
CA GLY A 116 9.39 0.69 -31.70
C GLY A 116 9.76 -0.32 -30.60
N ILE A 117 10.55 0.08 -29.60
CA ILE A 117 10.96 -0.81 -28.50
C ILE A 117 9.88 -0.80 -27.42
N GLN A 118 9.49 -2.00 -26.97
CA GLN A 118 8.55 -2.18 -25.87
C GLN A 118 9.28 -2.01 -24.53
N ASN A 119 8.89 -1.00 -23.75
CA ASN A 119 9.43 -0.76 -22.42
C ASN A 119 8.36 -0.99 -21.35
N GLU A 120 8.78 -1.43 -20.17
CA GLU A 120 7.90 -1.63 -19.02
C GLU A 120 7.55 -0.27 -18.38
N ASN A 121 6.27 -0.04 -18.08
CA ASN A 121 5.80 1.21 -17.46
C ASN A 121 6.25 1.29 -15.99
N GLY A 122 6.76 2.42 -15.50
CA GLY A 122 7.09 2.57 -14.06
C GLY A 122 5.86 2.60 -13.14
N MET A 123 6.06 2.46 -11.82
CA MET A 123 4.98 2.43 -10.83
C MET A 123 4.00 3.60 -10.97
N SER A 124 4.51 4.83 -11.18
CA SER A 124 3.68 6.03 -11.32
C SER A 124 2.67 5.87 -12.46
N THR A 125 3.10 5.38 -13.62
CA THR A 125 2.21 5.14 -14.77
C THR A 125 1.26 3.98 -14.52
N LEU A 126 1.72 2.92 -13.85
CA LEU A 126 0.88 1.76 -13.53
C LEU A 126 -0.31 2.14 -12.62
N LEU A 127 -0.09 3.00 -11.64
CA LEU A 127 -1.11 3.42 -10.67
C LEU A 127 -2.11 4.45 -11.23
N GLU A 128 -1.90 4.96 -12.44
CA GLU A 128 -2.91 5.75 -13.19
C GLU A 128 -3.88 4.88 -13.99
N LEU A 129 -3.59 3.59 -14.16
CA LEU A 129 -4.46 2.69 -14.91
C LEU A 129 -5.75 2.40 -14.12
N PRO A 130 -6.92 2.32 -14.77
CA PRO A 130 -8.18 2.03 -14.10
C PRO A 130 -8.16 0.67 -13.38
N GLU A 131 -7.38 -0.29 -13.88
CA GLU A 131 -7.17 -1.60 -13.27
C GLU A 131 -6.52 -1.49 -11.88
N ALA A 132 -5.78 -0.41 -11.56
CA ALA A 132 -5.23 -0.20 -10.22
C ALA A 132 -6.33 -0.11 -9.17
N VAL A 133 -7.36 0.70 -9.44
CA VAL A 133 -8.52 0.82 -8.56
C VAL A 133 -9.34 -0.48 -8.54
N GLN A 134 -9.41 -1.21 -9.65
CA GLN A 134 -10.13 -2.49 -9.70
C GLN A 134 -9.45 -3.57 -8.84
N VAL A 135 -8.13 -3.63 -8.88
CA VAL A 135 -7.33 -4.65 -8.18
C VAL A 135 -7.12 -4.30 -6.72
N PHE A 136 -6.72 -3.06 -6.43
CA PHE A 136 -6.28 -2.63 -5.11
C PHE A 136 -7.37 -1.85 -4.35
N GLY A 137 -8.45 -1.44 -5.01
CA GLY A 137 -9.42 -0.52 -4.44
C GLY A 137 -8.90 0.92 -4.40
N LYS A 138 -9.79 1.87 -4.11
CA LYS A 138 -9.47 3.31 -4.13
C LYS A 138 -8.46 3.69 -3.05
N ASP A 139 -8.62 3.16 -1.84
CA ASP A 139 -7.83 3.57 -0.68
C ASP A 139 -6.37 3.10 -0.79
N LEU A 140 -6.15 1.82 -1.09
CA LEU A 140 -4.78 1.32 -1.28
C LEU A 140 -4.14 1.90 -2.54
N THR A 141 -4.89 2.16 -3.61
CA THR A 141 -4.35 2.86 -4.78
C THR A 141 -3.90 4.27 -4.42
N PHE A 142 -4.72 5.01 -3.66
CA PHE A 142 -4.33 6.32 -3.15
C PHE A 142 -3.07 6.23 -2.30
N GLU A 143 -3.03 5.31 -1.34
CA GLU A 143 -1.89 5.11 -0.45
C GLU A 143 -0.58 4.78 -1.20
N LEU A 144 -0.63 3.85 -2.17
CA LEU A 144 0.51 3.53 -3.02
C LEU A 144 0.99 4.74 -3.83
N LYS A 145 0.06 5.54 -4.38
CA LYS A 145 0.41 6.75 -5.13
C LYS A 145 1.07 7.78 -4.22
N SER A 146 0.43 8.10 -3.10
CA SER A 146 0.87 9.12 -2.16
C SER A 146 2.26 8.80 -1.59
N LEU A 147 2.51 7.55 -1.24
CA LEU A 147 3.76 7.13 -0.62
C LEU A 147 4.92 6.95 -1.61
N PHE A 148 4.67 6.36 -2.77
CA PHE A 148 5.74 5.97 -3.68
C PHE A 148 5.95 6.94 -4.85
N CYS A 149 4.91 7.63 -5.33
CA CYS A 149 4.94 8.27 -6.65
C CYS A 149 4.58 9.76 -6.66
N ASP A 150 3.93 10.28 -5.62
CA ASP A 150 3.42 11.64 -5.62
C ASP A 150 4.52 12.67 -5.37
N ALA A 151 4.59 13.70 -6.21
CA ALA A 151 5.58 14.78 -6.09
C ALA A 151 5.32 15.73 -4.92
N PHE A 152 4.09 15.81 -4.40
CA PHE A 152 3.80 16.49 -3.14
C PHE A 152 4.12 15.62 -1.91
N GLY A 153 4.34 14.32 -2.13
CA GLY A 153 4.60 13.34 -1.09
C GLY A 153 6.09 12.99 -0.98
N PRO A 154 6.42 11.95 -0.20
CA PRO A 154 7.80 11.49 -0.04
C PRO A 154 8.40 10.90 -1.32
N ASN A 155 7.56 10.54 -2.31
CA ASN A 155 8.01 10.13 -3.64
C ASN A 155 9.05 8.99 -3.62
N LEU A 156 8.92 8.07 -2.65
CA LEU A 156 10.00 7.14 -2.24
C LEU A 156 10.57 6.33 -3.41
N ARG A 157 9.72 5.95 -4.38
CA ARG A 157 10.17 5.16 -5.54
C ARG A 157 11.12 5.97 -6.41
N ASN A 158 10.81 7.23 -6.67
CA ASN A 158 11.63 8.07 -7.54
C ASN A 158 12.90 8.52 -6.81
N GLU A 159 12.80 8.94 -5.55
CA GLU A 159 13.96 9.33 -4.75
C GLU A 159 14.97 8.18 -4.64
N LEU A 160 14.51 6.96 -4.37
CA LEU A 160 15.38 5.78 -4.32
C LEU A 160 15.97 5.45 -5.70
N ALA A 161 15.14 5.40 -6.76
CA ALA A 161 15.60 5.04 -8.10
C ALA A 161 16.61 6.04 -8.68
N HIS A 162 16.55 7.31 -8.28
CA HIS A 162 17.48 8.35 -8.70
C HIS A 162 18.69 8.50 -7.76
N GLY A 163 18.75 7.75 -6.65
CA GLY A 163 19.83 7.84 -5.67
C GLY A 163 19.80 9.14 -4.86
N LEU A 164 18.63 9.74 -4.71
CA LEU A 164 18.40 10.97 -3.95
C LEU A 164 17.95 10.68 -2.51
N LEU A 165 17.43 9.47 -2.25
CA LEU A 165 17.08 9.01 -0.90
C LEU A 165 18.36 8.67 -0.12
N ASP A 166 18.70 9.50 0.86
CA ASP A 166 19.83 9.29 1.76
C ASP A 166 19.49 8.35 2.94
N GLU A 167 20.46 8.12 3.82
CA GLU A 167 20.31 7.21 4.96
C GLU A 167 19.28 7.72 5.98
N ASP A 168 19.24 9.03 6.25
CA ASP A 168 18.23 9.63 7.13
C ASP A 168 16.82 9.50 6.51
N GLY A 169 16.70 9.71 5.19
CA GLY A 169 15.48 9.48 4.43
C GLY A 169 15.01 8.02 4.50
N CYS A 170 15.93 7.05 4.50
CA CYS A 170 15.62 5.64 4.69
C CYS A 170 15.11 5.32 6.11
N ASN A 171 15.36 6.19 7.10
CA ASN A 171 14.86 6.06 8.46
C ASN A 171 13.67 7.00 8.76
N SER A 172 13.18 7.70 7.73
CA SER A 172 12.02 8.60 7.87
C SER A 172 10.74 7.84 8.25
N PRO A 173 9.74 8.52 8.84
CA PRO A 173 8.44 7.90 9.09
C PRO A 173 7.83 7.27 7.83
N PHE A 174 7.98 7.92 6.67
CA PHE A 174 7.49 7.41 5.40
C PHE A 174 8.15 6.10 4.97
N ALA A 175 9.46 5.99 5.15
CA ALA A 175 10.21 4.78 4.85
C ALA A 175 9.78 3.60 5.75
N ILE A 176 9.67 3.85 7.05
CA ILE A 176 9.21 2.87 8.03
C ILE A 176 7.77 2.44 7.73
N TYR A 177 6.91 3.40 7.38
CA TYR A 177 5.55 3.14 6.96
C TYR A 177 5.48 2.31 5.67
N ALA A 178 6.34 2.55 4.69
CA ALA A 178 6.40 1.75 3.47
C ALA A 178 6.75 0.28 3.75
N TRP A 179 7.69 0.03 4.67
CA TRP A 179 7.98 -1.32 5.15
C TRP A 179 6.77 -1.94 5.85
N TRP A 180 6.14 -1.20 6.76
CA TRP A 180 4.96 -1.67 7.50
C TRP A 180 3.79 -1.99 6.56
N LEU A 181 3.48 -1.11 5.60
CA LEU A 181 2.43 -1.30 4.61
C LEU A 181 2.63 -2.60 3.83
N ALA A 182 3.86 -2.90 3.43
CA ALA A 182 4.16 -4.17 2.76
C ALA A 182 3.96 -5.37 3.68
N LEU A 183 4.42 -5.29 4.93
CA LEU A 183 4.19 -6.35 5.93
C LEU A 183 2.70 -6.60 6.13
N GLN A 184 1.92 -5.53 6.36
CA GLN A 184 0.47 -5.58 6.53
C GLN A 184 -0.23 -6.18 5.32
N LEU A 185 0.13 -5.77 4.10
CA LEU A 185 -0.47 -6.26 2.87
C LEU A 185 -0.21 -7.77 2.68
N ILE A 186 1.03 -8.20 2.89
CA ILE A 186 1.45 -9.60 2.73
C ILE A 186 0.81 -10.47 3.81
N PHE A 187 0.81 -9.99 5.06
CA PHE A 187 0.21 -10.69 6.19
C PHE A 187 -1.30 -10.84 6.04
N ASN A 188 -2.02 -9.75 5.72
CA ASN A 188 -3.48 -9.79 5.60
C ASN A 188 -3.94 -10.72 4.49
N THR A 189 -3.27 -10.70 3.34
CA THR A 189 -3.63 -11.57 2.21
C THR A 189 -3.28 -13.03 2.49
N TRP A 190 -2.19 -13.30 3.21
CA TRP A 190 -1.90 -14.63 3.74
C TRP A 190 -2.97 -15.09 4.74
N TRP A 191 -3.29 -14.25 5.72
CA TRP A 191 -4.25 -14.57 6.79
C TRP A 191 -5.64 -14.85 6.22
N ASN A 192 -6.12 -14.02 5.29
CA ASN A 192 -7.41 -14.21 4.62
C ASN A 192 -7.45 -15.49 3.79
N SER A 193 -6.33 -15.87 3.17
CA SER A 193 -6.22 -17.15 2.44
C SER A 193 -6.16 -18.35 3.37
N ALA A 194 -5.56 -18.21 4.56
CA ALA A 194 -5.44 -19.27 5.56
C ALA A 194 -6.73 -19.44 6.39
N ASN A 195 -7.54 -18.37 6.53
CA ASN A 195 -8.75 -18.33 7.35
C ASN A 195 -9.96 -17.78 6.55
N PRO A 196 -10.57 -18.58 5.66
CA PRO A 196 -11.66 -18.12 4.78
C PRO A 196 -12.90 -17.56 5.52
N ALA A 197 -13.14 -18.02 6.76
CA ALA A 197 -14.28 -17.59 7.58
C ALA A 197 -14.17 -16.13 8.08
N ALA A 198 -12.96 -15.59 8.23
CA ALA A 198 -12.75 -14.21 8.71
C ALA A 198 -13.18 -13.15 7.66
N GLY A 199 -13.17 -13.50 6.37
CA GLY A 199 -13.61 -12.60 5.28
C GLY A 199 -15.13 -12.43 5.21
N GLN A 200 -15.92 -13.35 5.77
CA GLN A 200 -17.39 -13.32 5.72
C GLN A 200 -18.00 -12.38 6.77
N GLN A 201 -17.32 -12.14 7.91
CA GLN A 201 -17.81 -11.23 8.95
C GLN A 201 -17.83 -9.76 8.50
N LYS A 202 -16.84 -9.29 7.73
CA LYS A 202 -16.82 -7.90 7.23
C LYS A 202 -17.92 -7.57 6.21
N VAL A 203 -18.44 -8.57 5.48
CA VAL A 203 -19.53 -8.36 4.52
C VAL A 203 -20.87 -8.22 5.24
N ASN A 204 -21.07 -8.96 6.33
CA ASN A 204 -22.32 -8.97 7.08
C ASN A 204 -22.52 -7.70 7.93
N ASP A 205 -21.46 -7.09 8.46
CA ASP A 205 -21.56 -5.85 9.26
C ASP A 205 -21.94 -4.61 8.41
N GLY A 206 -21.80 -4.68 7.07
CA GLY A 206 -22.22 -3.62 6.14
C GLY A 206 -23.70 -3.71 5.70
N GLN A 207 -24.43 -4.71 6.19
CA GLN A 207 -25.82 -4.98 5.82
C GLN A 207 -26.70 -5.08 7.08
N ILE A 208 -26.76 -3.99 7.83
CA ILE A 208 -27.87 -3.77 8.78
C ILE A 208 -29.05 -3.28 7.92
N PRO A 209 -30.15 -4.05 7.77
CA PRO A 209 -31.33 -3.56 7.08
C PRO A 209 -31.94 -2.39 7.89
N PRO A 210 -32.52 -1.37 7.22
CA PRO A 210 -33.20 -0.29 7.92
C PRO A 210 -34.33 -0.88 8.77
N ALA A 211 -34.43 -0.41 10.02
CA ALA A 211 -35.46 -0.85 10.96
C ALA A 211 -36.86 -0.61 10.35
N GLU A 212 -37.68 -1.67 10.33
CA GLU A 212 -39.08 -1.57 9.91
C GLU A 212 -39.87 -0.64 10.85
N PRO A 213 -40.81 0.18 10.33
CA PRO A 213 -41.64 1.01 11.16
C PRO A 213 -42.63 0.15 11.96
N VAL A 214 -42.69 0.40 13.26
CA VAL A 214 -43.64 -0.22 14.18
C VAL A 214 -45.05 0.26 13.82
N GLU A 215 -45.89 -0.64 13.31
CA GLU A 215 -47.33 -0.39 13.17
C GLU A 215 -47.97 -0.37 14.57
N GLU A 216 -48.51 0.80 14.96
CA GLU A 216 -49.41 0.94 16.10
C GLU A 216 -50.70 0.15 15.81
N GLN A 217 -50.82 -1.03 16.39
CA GLN A 217 -52.10 -1.72 16.49
C GLN A 217 -52.91 -1.08 17.62
N GLY A 218 -53.91 -0.30 17.24
CA GLY A 218 -55.00 0.09 18.13
C GLY A 218 -55.79 -1.15 18.55
N GLU A 219 -56.05 -1.26 19.84
CA GLU A 219 -57.03 -2.19 20.42
C GLU A 219 -58.22 -1.42 21.04
N PRO A 220 -59.39 -2.07 21.16
CA PRO A 220 -60.71 -1.46 21.05
C PRO A 220 -61.22 -0.70 22.29
#